data_AF-A0A2U9ETX6-F1
#
_entry.id   AF-A0A2U9ETX6-F1
#
_cell.length_a   1.000
_cell.length_b   1.000
_cell.length_c   1.000
_cell.angle_alpha   90.00
_cell.angle_beta   90.00
_cell.angle_gamma   90.00
#
_symmetry.space_group_name_H-M   'P 1'
#
loop_
_entity.id
_entity.type
_entity.pdbx_description
1 polymer ?
#
loop_
_entity_poly.entity_id
_entity_poly.type
_entity_poly.pdbx_seq_one_letter_code
_entity_poly.pdbx_strand_id
1 'polypeptide(L)'
;GILVMCEVMMPDGVTPHESNSRATILDDEDAWFGFKQEYFFYKDGRPLGFPESGYPAPQGPYYTGVGYKNVGDVARKIVEEHLDQCLAAGINHEGINAEVAKGQWEFQIFGKGSKKAADQIWMARYLLLRLTETYGI
;
A
#
# COMPACT_ATOMS: atom_id res chain seq x y z
N GLY A 1 -20.23 4.39 -0.46
CA GLY A 1 -19.81 5.81 -0.48
C GLY A 1 -18.87 6.02 -1.65
N ILE A 2 -18.23 7.18 -1.74
CA ILE A 2 -17.16 7.47 -2.72
C ILE A 2 -15.92 7.99 -1.99
N LEU A 3 -14.74 7.79 -2.58
CA LEU A 3 -13.48 8.38 -2.11
C LEU A 3 -13.02 9.44 -3.11
N VAL A 4 -12.48 10.55 -2.60
CA VAL A 4 -12.02 11.68 -3.43
C VAL A 4 -10.57 11.99 -3.08
N MET A 5 -9.67 11.73 -4.02
CA MET A 5 -8.28 12.19 -3.93
C MET A 5 -8.26 13.69 -4.26
N CYS A 6 -7.71 14.49 -3.35
CA CYS A 6 -7.64 15.94 -3.50
C CYS A 6 -6.19 16.41 -3.52
N GLU A 7 -5.96 17.54 -4.16
CA GLU A 7 -4.75 18.31 -3.97
C GLU A 7 -4.99 19.46 -2.98
N VAL A 8 -3.91 20.03 -2.46
CA VAL A 8 -3.97 21.11 -1.48
C VAL A 8 -3.49 22.41 -2.13
N MET A 9 -4.32 23.43 -2.05
CA MET A 9 -4.09 24.76 -2.60
C MET A 9 -3.99 25.79 -1.47
N MET A 10 -3.33 26.91 -1.74
CA MET A 10 -3.38 28.09 -0.90
C MET A 10 -4.80 28.71 -0.94
N PRO A 11 -5.16 29.59 0.01
CA PRO A 11 -6.49 30.21 0.05
C PRO A 11 -6.87 31.05 -1.17
N ASP A 12 -5.90 31.40 -2.03
CA ASP A 12 -6.14 32.11 -3.29
C ASP A 12 -6.80 31.22 -4.36
N GLY A 13 -6.87 29.90 -4.14
CA GLY A 13 -7.51 28.93 -5.01
C GLY A 13 -6.75 28.63 -6.30
N VAL A 14 -5.55 29.19 -6.50
CA VAL A 14 -4.76 29.03 -7.73
C VAL A 14 -3.32 28.61 -7.48
N THR A 15 -2.76 28.96 -6.32
CA THR A 15 -1.38 28.62 -5.96
C THR A 15 -1.35 27.28 -5.24
N PRO A 16 -0.61 26.26 -5.72
CA PRO A 16 -0.41 25.02 -4.98
C PRO A 16 0.23 25.27 -3.61
N HIS A 17 -0.22 24.57 -2.57
CA HIS A 17 0.47 24.60 -1.27
C HIS A 17 1.89 24.01 -1.42
N GLU A 18 2.84 24.44 -0.58
CA GLU A 18 4.24 23.98 -0.67
C GLU A 18 4.41 22.45 -0.55
N SER A 19 3.46 21.79 0.11
CA SER A 19 3.41 20.32 0.24
C SER A 19 2.73 19.61 -0.94
N ASN A 20 2.16 20.34 -1.91
CA ASN A 20 1.45 19.77 -3.05
C ASN A 20 2.45 19.32 -4.14
N SER A 21 3.08 18.17 -3.92
CA SER A 21 3.96 17.55 -4.92
C SER A 21 3.21 17.04 -6.16
N ARG A 22 1.87 16.90 -6.10
CA ARG A 22 1.08 16.50 -7.27
C ARG A 22 1.10 17.59 -8.35
N ALA A 23 1.12 18.86 -7.94
CA ALA A 23 1.20 19.99 -8.86
C ALA A 23 2.51 20.04 -9.66
N THR A 24 3.57 19.36 -9.22
CA THR A 24 4.86 19.30 -9.94
C THR A 24 4.92 18.15 -10.95
N ILE A 25 3.89 17.30 -11.01
CA ILE A 25 3.82 16.18 -11.96
C ILE A 25 3.35 16.72 -13.30
N LEU A 26 4.17 16.52 -14.35
CA LEU A 26 3.76 16.77 -15.74
C LEU A 26 2.54 15.91 -16.06
N ASP A 27 1.47 16.50 -16.60
CA ASP A 27 0.26 15.76 -17.00
C ASP A 27 0.49 15.09 -18.36
N ASP A 28 0.96 13.85 -18.34
CA ASP A 28 1.25 13.04 -19.51
C ASP A 28 0.36 11.81 -19.46
N GLU A 29 -0.70 11.81 -20.28
CA GLU A 29 -1.68 10.74 -20.35
C GLU A 29 -1.12 9.44 -20.95
N ASP A 30 -0.03 9.51 -21.71
CA ASP A 30 0.57 8.37 -22.39
C ASP A 30 1.73 7.73 -21.64
N ALA A 31 2.21 8.35 -20.56
CA ALA A 31 3.20 7.76 -19.68
C ALA A 31 2.64 6.55 -18.89
N TRP A 32 3.47 5.53 -18.69
CA TRP A 32 3.14 4.31 -17.96
C TRP A 32 4.07 4.11 -16.77
N PHE A 33 3.51 3.74 -15.63
CA PHE A 33 4.24 3.54 -14.38
C PHE A 33 3.82 2.24 -13.71
N GLY A 34 4.80 1.43 -13.30
CA GLY A 34 4.59 0.30 -12.41
C GLY A 34 5.17 0.62 -11.04
N PHE A 35 4.33 0.66 -10.02
CA PHE A 35 4.75 0.83 -8.63
C PHE A 35 4.67 -0.50 -7.91
N LYS A 36 5.75 -0.84 -7.20
CA LYS A 36 5.85 -1.97 -6.30
C LYS A 36 5.97 -1.43 -4.88
N GLN A 37 4.87 -1.48 -4.13
CA GLN A 37 4.80 -0.92 -2.79
C GLN A 37 5.02 -2.02 -1.76
N GLU A 38 6.25 -2.08 -1.24
CA GLU A 38 6.56 -2.91 -0.08
C GLU A 38 6.12 -2.21 1.22
N TYR A 39 5.72 -2.99 2.23
CA TYR A 39 5.34 -2.51 3.54
C TYR A 39 5.45 -3.63 4.59
N PHE A 40 5.49 -3.24 5.86
CA PHE A 40 5.39 -4.16 7.00
C PHE A 40 4.10 -3.89 7.75
N PHE A 41 3.43 -4.96 8.18
CA PHE A 41 2.44 -4.83 9.25
C PHE A 41 3.15 -4.70 10.59
N TYR A 42 2.67 -3.81 11.46
CA TYR A 42 3.21 -3.61 12.80
C TYR A 42 2.12 -3.82 13.85
N LYS A 43 2.48 -4.36 15.00
CA LYS A 43 1.60 -4.42 16.15
C LYS A 43 2.43 -4.22 17.41
N ASP A 44 1.97 -3.34 18.30
CA ASP A 44 2.64 -3.03 19.56
C ASP A 44 4.13 -2.66 19.38
N GLY A 45 4.42 -1.88 18.33
CA GLY A 45 5.77 -1.40 18.01
C GLY A 45 6.70 -2.44 17.37
N ARG A 46 6.21 -3.62 17.00
CA ARG A 46 7.01 -4.67 16.33
C ARG A 46 6.36 -5.16 15.03
N PRO A 47 7.16 -5.61 14.04
CA PRO A 47 6.61 -6.24 12.85
C PRO A 47 5.75 -7.47 13.18
N LEU A 48 4.63 -7.63 12.50
CA LEU A 48 3.71 -8.73 12.72
C LEU A 48 4.42 -10.08 12.49
N GLY A 49 4.31 -10.98 13.47
CA GLY A 49 4.94 -12.31 13.43
C GLY A 49 6.38 -12.36 13.93
N PHE A 50 6.98 -11.23 14.31
CA PHE A 50 8.23 -11.22 15.08
C PHE A 50 7.97 -11.72 16.51
N PRO A 51 8.97 -12.34 17.16
CA PRO A 51 8.90 -12.62 18.59
C PRO A 51 8.88 -11.31 19.40
N GLU A 52 8.38 -11.39 20.63
CA GLU A 52 8.32 -10.28 21.59
C GLU A 52 9.68 -9.60 21.77
N SER A 53 10.75 -10.39 21.75
CA SER A 53 12.14 -9.90 21.74
C SER A 53 12.96 -10.59 20.66
N GLY A 54 13.91 -9.85 20.08
CA GLY A 54 14.80 -10.35 19.03
C GLY A 54 14.16 -10.41 17.64
N TYR A 55 14.63 -11.36 16.84
CA TYR A 55 14.30 -11.52 15.42
C TYR A 55 13.72 -12.91 15.16
N PRO A 56 12.90 -13.08 14.11
CA PRO A 56 12.47 -14.41 13.68
C PRO A 56 13.67 -15.23 13.16
N ALA A 57 13.40 -16.49 12.80
CA ALA A 57 14.40 -17.31 12.10
C ALA A 57 14.87 -16.59 10.81
N PRO A 58 16.09 -16.88 10.32
CA PRO A 58 16.63 -16.26 9.12
C PRO A 58 15.66 -16.29 7.93
N GLN A 59 15.80 -15.29 7.06
CA GLN A 59 15.03 -15.18 5.83
C GLN A 59 15.20 -16.43 4.95
N GLY A 60 14.17 -16.73 4.16
CA GLY A 60 14.13 -17.91 3.30
C GLY A 60 12.72 -18.47 3.12
N PRO A 61 12.01 -18.86 4.19
CA PRO A 61 10.70 -19.50 4.04
C PRO A 61 9.52 -18.52 3.88
N TYR A 62 9.77 -17.20 3.92
CA TYR A 62 8.72 -16.18 3.99
C TYR A 62 8.27 -15.66 2.61
N TYR A 63 9.21 -15.45 1.68
CA TYR A 63 8.90 -14.93 0.34
C TYR A 63 7.93 -15.86 -0.39
N THR A 64 6.80 -15.33 -0.86
CA THR A 64 5.69 -16.10 -1.46
C THR A 64 5.23 -17.29 -0.59
N GLY A 65 5.52 -17.24 0.71
CA GLY A 65 5.31 -18.34 1.63
C GLY A 65 3.83 -18.61 1.90
N VAL A 66 3.54 -19.85 2.31
CA VAL A 66 2.21 -20.29 2.74
C VAL A 66 2.29 -20.98 4.11
N GLY A 67 1.14 -21.08 4.78
CA GLY A 67 1.01 -21.72 6.08
C GLY A 67 1.31 -20.81 7.28
N TYR A 68 0.69 -21.12 8.42
CA TYR A 68 0.72 -20.32 9.65
C TYR A 68 2.15 -19.95 10.09
N LYS A 69 3.09 -20.90 10.00
CA LYS A 69 4.49 -20.69 10.40
C LYS A 69 5.16 -19.51 9.66
N ASN A 70 4.84 -19.34 8.38
CA ASN A 70 5.49 -18.36 7.51
C ASN A 70 4.70 -17.06 7.41
N VAL A 71 3.37 -17.15 7.40
CA VAL A 71 2.45 -16.04 7.07
C VAL A 71 1.75 -15.45 8.30
N GLY A 72 1.58 -16.23 9.37
CA GLY A 72 0.78 -15.86 10.53
C GLY A 72 -0.71 -16.15 10.36
N ASP A 73 -1.50 -15.63 11.29
CA ASP A 73 -2.95 -15.81 11.42
C ASP A 73 -3.76 -14.83 10.58
N VAL A 74 -3.36 -13.55 10.55
CA VAL A 74 -4.21 -12.46 10.02
C VAL A 74 -3.64 -11.73 8.81
N ALA A 75 -2.32 -11.73 8.60
CA ALA A 75 -1.67 -10.87 7.61
C ALA A 75 -2.24 -11.06 6.20
N ARG A 76 -2.37 -12.31 5.74
CA ARG A 76 -2.93 -12.62 4.40
C ARG A 76 -4.37 -12.15 4.24
N LYS A 77 -5.18 -12.26 5.29
CA LYS A 77 -6.57 -11.79 5.26
C LYS A 77 -6.63 -10.29 4.98
N ILE A 78 -5.77 -9.51 5.65
CA ILE A 78 -5.68 -8.06 5.43
C ILE A 78 -5.23 -7.75 4.00
N VAL A 79 -4.21 -8.47 3.49
CA VAL A 79 -3.71 -8.26 2.12
C VAL A 79 -4.77 -8.58 1.06
N GLU A 80 -5.50 -9.69 1.20
CA GLU A 80 -6.56 -10.06 0.26
C GLU A 80 -7.75 -9.08 0.32
N GLU A 81 -8.14 -8.65 1.52
CA GLU A 81 -9.20 -7.65 1.69
C GLU A 81 -8.78 -6.28 1.13
N HIS A 82 -7.51 -5.89 1.25
CA HIS A 82 -6.96 -4.68 0.64
C HIS A 82 -6.99 -4.74 -0.88
N LEU A 83 -6.62 -5.88 -1.47
CA LEU A 83 -6.73 -6.13 -2.91
C LEU A 83 -8.18 -5.95 -3.38
N ASP A 84 -9.13 -6.60 -2.71
CA ASP A 84 -10.55 -6.51 -3.05
C ASP A 84 -11.08 -5.07 -2.96
N GLN A 85 -10.68 -4.33 -1.91
CA GLN A 85 -11.04 -2.91 -1.76
C GLN A 85 -10.46 -2.04 -2.87
N CYS A 86 -9.21 -2.27 -3.27
CA CYS A 86 -8.58 -1.53 -4.37
C CYS A 86 -9.30 -1.78 -5.71
N LEU A 87 -9.61 -3.05 -6.01
CA LEU A 87 -10.34 -3.41 -7.22
C LEU A 87 -11.75 -2.81 -7.22
N ALA A 88 -12.47 -2.88 -6.09
CA ALA A 88 -13.79 -2.28 -5.94
C ALA A 88 -13.76 -0.74 -6.09
N ALA A 89 -12.66 -0.10 -5.70
CA ALA A 89 -12.44 1.34 -5.89
C ALA A 89 -11.98 1.72 -7.32
N GLY A 90 -11.79 0.75 -8.22
CA GLY A 90 -11.33 0.98 -9.58
C GLY A 90 -9.84 1.31 -9.71
N ILE A 91 -9.03 0.97 -8.69
CA ILE A 91 -7.57 1.07 -8.74
C ILE A 91 -7.03 -0.08 -9.60
N ASN A 92 -6.10 0.19 -10.52
CA ASN A 92 -5.49 -0.84 -11.36
C ASN A 92 -4.39 -1.58 -10.59
N HIS A 93 -4.84 -2.51 -9.76
CA HIS A 93 -4.04 -3.32 -8.87
C HIS A 93 -3.67 -4.65 -9.54
N GLU A 94 -2.39 -4.90 -9.76
CA GLU A 94 -1.91 -6.01 -10.61
C GLU A 94 -1.51 -7.26 -9.84
N GLY A 95 -1.16 -7.12 -8.56
CA GLY A 95 -0.75 -8.28 -7.77
C GLY A 95 -0.36 -7.97 -6.34
N ILE A 96 -0.15 -9.05 -5.59
CA ILE A 96 0.31 -9.06 -4.19
C ILE A 96 1.31 -10.19 -4.00
N ASN A 97 2.25 -10.02 -3.08
CA ASN A 97 3.07 -11.13 -2.59
C ASN A 97 3.50 -10.93 -1.13
N ALA A 98 3.69 -12.05 -0.42
CA ALA A 98 4.46 -12.04 0.81
C ALA A 98 5.93 -11.78 0.45
N GLU A 99 6.57 -10.86 1.16
CA GLU A 99 7.95 -10.46 0.91
C GLU A 99 8.97 -11.30 1.68
N VAL A 100 10.25 -11.03 1.46
CA VAL A 100 11.36 -11.82 2.01
C VAL A 100 11.42 -11.78 3.53
N ALA A 101 11.07 -10.67 4.17
CA ALA A 101 11.05 -10.59 5.63
C ALA A 101 9.69 -11.00 6.22
N LYS A 102 9.71 -11.64 7.40
CA LYS A 102 8.49 -12.04 8.09
C LYS A 102 7.63 -10.81 8.44
N GLY A 103 6.36 -10.84 8.05
CA GLY A 103 5.43 -9.73 8.25
C GLY A 103 5.52 -8.63 7.18
N GLN A 104 6.40 -8.77 6.20
CA GLN A 104 6.53 -7.88 5.05
C GLN A 104 5.66 -8.37 3.89
N TRP A 105 5.07 -7.43 3.17
CA TRP A 105 4.24 -7.69 2.00
C TRP A 105 4.49 -6.64 0.93
N GLU A 106 4.11 -6.96 -0.30
CA GLU A 106 4.12 -6.05 -1.43
C GLU A 106 2.75 -6.07 -2.12
N PHE A 107 2.34 -4.91 -2.63
CA PHE A 107 1.29 -4.82 -3.64
C PHE A 107 1.77 -4.02 -4.85
N GLN A 108 1.23 -4.32 -6.03
CA GLN A 108 1.61 -3.66 -7.28
C GLN A 108 0.46 -2.88 -7.92
N ILE A 109 0.77 -1.67 -8.39
CA ILE A 109 -0.15 -0.84 -9.18
C ILE A 109 0.50 -0.49 -10.50
N PHE A 110 -0.26 -0.64 -11.58
CA PHE A 110 0.16 -0.25 -12.91
C PHE A 110 -0.74 0.86 -13.44
N GLY A 111 -0.20 2.06 -13.62
CA GLY A 111 -0.97 3.22 -14.04
C GLY A 111 -0.55 3.72 -15.42
N LYS A 112 -1.54 4.00 -16.28
CA LYS A 112 -1.39 4.87 -17.45
C LYS A 112 -1.85 6.29 -17.08
N GLY A 113 -1.07 7.29 -17.49
CA GLY A 113 -1.23 8.69 -17.11
C GLY A 113 -0.46 9.02 -15.84
N SER A 114 0.48 9.95 -15.92
CA SER A 114 1.40 10.30 -14.81
C SER A 114 0.70 10.69 -13.51
N LYS A 115 -0.25 11.63 -13.56
CA LYS A 115 -1.04 12.04 -12.37
C LYS A 115 -1.96 10.93 -11.89
N LYS A 116 -2.64 10.25 -12.82
CA LYS A 116 -3.56 9.15 -12.47
C LYS A 116 -2.83 7.99 -11.79
N ALA A 117 -1.64 7.64 -12.25
CA ALA A 117 -0.80 6.61 -11.64
C ALA A 117 -0.39 7.00 -10.22
N ALA A 118 0.01 8.27 -10.01
CA ALA A 118 0.32 8.82 -8.69
C ALA A 118 -0.91 8.84 -7.75
N ASP A 119 -2.08 9.22 -8.26
CA ASP A 119 -3.32 9.26 -7.48
C ASP A 119 -3.73 7.86 -7.01
N GLN A 120 -3.61 6.85 -7.88
CA GLN A 120 -3.94 5.46 -7.55
C GLN A 120 -3.07 4.88 -6.44
N ILE A 121 -1.74 5.10 -6.48
CA ILE A 121 -0.86 4.58 -5.42
C ILE A 121 -1.14 5.24 -4.07
N TRP A 122 -1.48 6.53 -4.05
CA TRP A 122 -1.88 7.23 -2.83
C TRP A 122 -3.21 6.70 -2.28
N MET A 123 -4.20 6.49 -3.14
CA MET A 123 -5.48 5.93 -2.73
C MET A 123 -5.36 4.48 -2.21
N ALA A 124 -4.50 3.66 -2.80
CA ALA A 124 -4.25 2.31 -2.32
C ALA A 124 -3.57 2.30 -0.95
N ARG A 125 -2.61 3.20 -0.70
CA ARG A 125 -2.00 3.39 0.62
C ARG A 125 -3.04 3.83 1.66
N TYR A 126 -3.91 4.76 1.30
CA TYR A 126 -5.01 5.19 2.16
C TYR A 126 -5.91 4.02 2.54
N LEU A 127 -6.37 3.24 1.56
CA LEU A 127 -7.20 2.05 1.81
C LEU A 127 -6.52 1.04 2.72
N LEU A 128 -5.22 0.77 2.50
CA LEU A 128 -4.45 -0.13 3.35
C LEU A 128 -4.46 0.33 4.81
N LEU A 129 -4.10 1.59 5.08
CA LEU A 129 -4.09 2.14 6.44
C LEU A 129 -5.49 2.14 7.07
N ARG A 130 -6.52 2.54 6.32
CA ARG A 130 -7.91 2.51 6.79
C ARG A 130 -8.38 1.11 7.14
N LEU A 131 -7.95 0.11 6.37
CA LEU A 131 -8.24 -1.28 6.64
C LEU A 131 -7.52 -1.75 7.92
N THR A 132 -6.23 -1.48 8.07
CA THR A 132 -5.45 -1.98 9.22
C THR A 132 -5.92 -1.40 10.54
N GLU A 133 -6.48 -0.17 10.56
CA GLU A 133 -7.14 0.40 11.74
C GLU A 133 -8.23 -0.53 12.32
N THR A 134 -8.99 -1.22 11.46
CA THR A 134 -10.06 -2.15 11.91
C THR A 134 -9.50 -3.42 12.57
N TYR A 135 -8.24 -3.73 12.31
CA TYR A 135 -7.50 -4.87 12.87
C TYR A 135 -6.59 -4.47 14.04
N GLY A 136 -6.41 -3.17 14.30
CA GLY A 136 -5.45 -2.67 15.29
C GLY A 136 -4.01 -3.02 14.95
N ILE A 137 -3.66 -2.93 13.66
CA ILE A 137 -2.34 -3.19 13.06
C ILE A 137 -1.87 -1.93 12.33
#